data_AF-A0A7C4MCG0-F1
#
_entry.id   AF-A0A7C4MCG0-F1
#
_cell.length_a   1.000
_cell.length_b   1.000
_cell.length_c   1.000
_cell.angle_alpha   90.00
_cell.angle_beta   90.00
_cell.angle_gamma   90.00
#
_symmetry.space_group_name_H-M   'P 1'
#
loop_
_entity.id
_entity.type
_entity.pdbx_description
1 polymer ?
#
loop_
_entity_poly.entity_id
_entity_poly.type
_entity_poly.pdbx_seq_one_letter_code
_entity_poly.pdbx_strand_id
1 'polypeptide(L)'
;MENGTKTVERLLHETLCEALKYSIRYEDFVGAMASAYGFRPKKVAYAKLVGKIETLIEVMRKQSIKHFRTEVDSVNLLRNLISGRKAIEKAYLIDDLGLPEIYALAKNFGYSNLSLKVMINEVGNTQTFKNIFGVNYMNELSRILGAQLITRQDRLVHEIFSRWVSYDELLRLMEKLLPTRLLEIIDAAPAIIIADHGYDIEHSGGYYRLCHGSECRKALFSMICPIILVSGRIS
;
A
#
# COMPACT_ATOMS: atom_id res chain seq x y z
N MET A 1 -12.27 -11.95 -19.92
CA MET A 1 -11.86 -12.16 -18.52
C MET A 1 -11.35 -10.84 -17.99
N GLU A 2 -11.81 -10.40 -16.81
CA GLU A 2 -11.30 -9.16 -16.21
C GLU A 2 -9.81 -9.33 -15.86
N ASN A 3 -8.98 -8.34 -16.19
CA ASN A 3 -7.56 -8.32 -15.83
C ASN A 3 -7.45 -8.34 -14.28
N GLY A 4 -6.67 -9.27 -13.73
CA GLY A 4 -6.51 -9.44 -12.28
C GLY A 4 -6.11 -8.16 -11.55
N THR A 5 -5.30 -7.30 -12.15
CA THR A 5 -4.92 -5.98 -11.60
C THR A 5 -6.13 -5.06 -11.46
N LYS A 6 -7.03 -5.04 -12.45
CA LYS A 6 -8.26 -4.22 -12.40
C LYS A 6 -9.22 -4.71 -11.31
N THR A 7 -9.30 -6.02 -11.11
CA THR A 7 -10.08 -6.59 -10.00
C THR A 7 -9.51 -6.17 -8.64
N VAL A 8 -8.19 -6.19 -8.47
CA VAL A 8 -7.52 -5.73 -7.24
C VAL A 8 -7.75 -4.24 -7.01
N GLU A 9 -7.59 -3.41 -8.05
CA GLU A 9 -7.87 -1.97 -8.01
C GLU A 9 -9.30 -1.69 -7.53
N ARG A 10 -10.30 -2.34 -8.14
CA ARG A 10 -11.71 -2.20 -7.75
C ARG A 10 -11.95 -2.59 -6.30
N LEU A 11 -11.39 -3.72 -5.85
CA LEU A 11 -11.57 -4.21 -4.48
C LEU A 11 -10.88 -3.31 -3.45
N LEU A 12 -9.73 -2.72 -3.78
CA LEU A 12 -9.08 -1.70 -2.95
C LEU A 12 -9.97 -0.46 -2.82
N HIS A 13 -10.48 0.06 -3.94
CA HIS A 13 -11.42 1.18 -3.94
C HIS A 13 -12.64 0.90 -3.06
N GLU A 14 -13.25 -0.27 -3.20
CA GLU A 14 -14.38 -0.68 -2.37
C GLU A 14 -14.04 -0.77 -0.87
N THR A 15 -12.85 -1.27 -0.54
CA THR A 15 -12.35 -1.40 0.83
C THR A 15 -12.15 -0.02 1.47
N LEU A 16 -11.50 0.89 0.74
CA LEU A 16 -11.28 2.27 1.17
C LEU A 16 -12.60 3.02 1.34
N CYS A 17 -13.50 2.94 0.37
CA CYS A 17 -14.84 3.55 0.45
C CYS A 17 -15.62 3.06 1.67
N GLU A 18 -15.58 1.76 1.98
CA GLU A 18 -16.25 1.22 3.16
C GLU A 18 -15.66 1.80 4.44
N ALA A 19 -14.33 1.84 4.58
CA ALA A 19 -13.68 2.39 5.76
C ALA A 19 -13.91 3.89 5.92
N LEU A 20 -13.96 4.65 4.82
CA LEU A 20 -14.22 6.08 4.84
C LEU A 20 -15.68 6.40 5.18
N LYS A 21 -16.63 5.64 4.62
CA LYS A 21 -18.08 5.80 4.88
C LYS A 21 -18.40 5.78 6.37
N TYR A 22 -17.72 4.93 7.14
CA TYR A 22 -17.91 4.81 8.58
C TYR A 22 -16.84 5.52 9.41
N SER A 23 -16.01 6.36 8.78
CA SER A 23 -14.96 7.14 9.47
C SER A 23 -14.08 6.30 10.39
N ILE A 24 -13.74 5.08 9.96
CA ILE A 24 -12.97 4.11 10.75
C ILE A 24 -11.67 4.75 11.28
N ARG A 25 -11.29 4.45 12.53
CA ARG A 25 -10.00 4.93 13.06
C ARG A 25 -8.86 4.12 12.42
N TYR A 26 -7.68 4.70 12.33
CA TYR A 26 -6.53 4.01 11.72
C TYR A 26 -6.27 2.65 12.38
N GLU A 27 -6.26 2.61 13.72
CA GLU A 27 -6.10 1.38 14.50
C GLU A 27 -7.18 0.34 14.21
N ASP A 28 -8.44 0.78 14.04
CA ASP A 28 -9.57 -0.10 13.74
C ASP A 28 -9.49 -0.65 12.31
N PHE A 29 -8.91 0.11 11.37
CA PHE A 29 -8.61 -0.37 10.02
C PHE A 29 -7.52 -1.45 10.05
N VAL A 30 -6.42 -1.22 10.77
CA VAL A 30 -5.37 -2.22 11.00
C VAL A 30 -5.95 -3.46 11.69
N GLY A 31 -6.85 -3.25 12.66
CA GLY A 31 -7.56 -4.34 13.33
C GLY A 31 -8.48 -5.14 12.40
N ALA A 32 -9.17 -4.47 11.47
CA ALA A 32 -9.95 -5.15 10.45
C ALA A 32 -9.05 -6.01 9.53
N MET A 33 -7.86 -5.52 9.18
CA MET A 33 -6.87 -6.32 8.45
C MET A 33 -6.44 -7.56 9.25
N ALA A 34 -6.03 -7.39 10.51
CA ALA A 34 -5.64 -8.53 11.36
C ALA A 34 -6.77 -9.56 11.53
N SER A 35 -8.02 -9.11 11.65
CA SER A 35 -9.20 -9.99 11.65
C SER A 35 -9.41 -10.72 10.32
N ALA A 36 -9.18 -10.05 9.18
CA ALA A 36 -9.32 -10.66 7.84
C ALA A 36 -8.27 -11.75 7.56
N TYR A 37 -7.07 -11.64 8.15
CA TYR A 37 -6.09 -12.72 8.16
C TYR A 37 -6.45 -13.88 9.13
N GLY A 38 -7.49 -13.71 9.96
CA GLY A 38 -7.90 -14.69 10.97
C GLY A 38 -7.08 -14.65 12.27
N PHE A 39 -6.29 -13.60 12.50
CA PHE A 39 -5.46 -13.50 13.71
C PHE A 39 -6.24 -13.01 14.92
N ARG A 40 -7.37 -12.35 14.69
CA ARG A 40 -8.22 -11.75 15.71
C ARG A 40 -9.69 -12.06 15.43
N PRO A 41 -10.55 -12.17 16.46
CA PRO A 41 -11.99 -12.23 16.28
C PRO A 41 -12.50 -11.03 15.48
N LYS A 42 -13.52 -11.24 14.66
CA LYS A 42 -14.17 -10.17 13.92
C LYS A 42 -14.98 -9.31 14.90
N LYS A 43 -14.77 -7.99 14.92
CA LYS A 43 -15.69 -7.09 15.62
C LYS A 43 -16.87 -6.79 14.70
N VAL A 44 -18.08 -6.87 15.25
CA VAL A 44 -19.34 -6.58 14.52
C VAL A 44 -19.30 -5.20 13.88
N ALA A 45 -18.75 -4.21 14.58
CA ALA A 45 -18.67 -2.80 14.15
C ALA A 45 -18.01 -2.60 12.77
N TYR A 46 -17.13 -3.51 12.33
CA TYR A 46 -16.46 -3.43 11.04
C TYR A 46 -16.45 -4.76 10.29
N ALA A 47 -17.42 -5.64 10.55
CA ALA A 47 -17.52 -6.95 9.89
C ALA A 47 -17.58 -6.84 8.35
N LYS A 48 -18.24 -5.80 7.83
CA LYS A 48 -18.33 -5.56 6.38
C LYS A 48 -16.99 -5.13 5.77
N LEU A 49 -16.21 -4.31 6.48
CA LEU A 49 -14.84 -3.97 6.08
C LEU A 49 -13.95 -5.22 6.08
N VAL A 50 -14.03 -6.04 7.13
CA VAL A 50 -13.32 -7.32 7.21
C VAL A 50 -13.66 -8.20 6.00
N GLY A 51 -14.94 -8.36 5.66
CA GLY A 51 -15.36 -9.17 4.51
C GLY A 51 -14.80 -8.65 3.17
N LYS A 52 -14.68 -7.34 3.00
CA LYS A 52 -14.03 -6.75 1.80
C LYS A 52 -12.54 -7.04 1.76
N ILE A 53 -11.85 -6.92 2.89
CA ILE A 53 -10.42 -7.26 3.00
C ILE A 53 -10.21 -8.77 2.77
N GLU A 54 -11.08 -9.64 3.31
CA GLU A 54 -11.05 -11.09 3.06
C GLU A 54 -11.20 -11.43 1.57
N THR A 55 -12.12 -10.74 0.89
CA THR A 55 -12.30 -10.89 -0.56
C THR A 55 -11.05 -10.47 -1.32
N LEU A 56 -10.42 -9.35 -0.92
CA LEU A 56 -9.15 -8.90 -1.50
C LEU A 56 -8.03 -9.91 -1.26
N ILE A 57 -7.89 -10.45 -0.04
CA ILE A 57 -6.93 -11.51 0.32
C ILE A 57 -7.13 -12.74 -0.57
N GLU A 58 -8.37 -13.17 -0.80
CA GLU A 58 -8.67 -14.33 -1.64
C GLU A 58 -8.24 -14.10 -3.10
N VAL A 59 -8.53 -12.92 -3.64
CA VAL A 59 -8.10 -12.53 -4.98
C VAL A 59 -6.58 -12.50 -5.08
N MET A 60 -5.89 -11.85 -4.15
CA MET A 60 -4.43 -11.80 -4.12
C MET A 60 -3.82 -13.20 -4.01
N ARG A 61 -4.41 -14.09 -3.21
CA ARG A 61 -3.95 -15.48 -3.09
C ARG A 61 -4.13 -16.29 -4.37
N LYS A 62 -5.27 -16.14 -5.05
CA LYS A 62 -5.49 -16.79 -6.36
C LYS A 62 -4.50 -16.28 -7.41
N GLN A 63 -4.12 -15.01 -7.31
CA GLN A 63 -3.16 -14.38 -8.22
C GLN A 63 -1.72 -14.83 -7.95
N SER A 64 -1.30 -14.93 -6.68
CA SER A 64 0.06 -15.39 -6.34
C SER A 64 0.32 -16.84 -6.78
N ILE A 65 -0.69 -17.72 -6.69
CA ILE A 65 -0.56 -19.12 -7.13
C ILE A 65 -0.35 -19.22 -8.64
N LYS A 66 -1.02 -18.37 -9.43
CA LYS A 66 -1.05 -18.49 -10.89
C LYS A 66 0.21 -18.00 -11.59
N HIS A 67 1.20 -17.47 -10.85
CA HIS A 67 2.31 -16.67 -11.38
C HIS A 67 1.74 -15.58 -12.27
N PHE A 68 1.53 -14.41 -11.67
CA PHE A 68 1.19 -13.24 -12.47
C PHE A 68 2.24 -13.16 -13.60
N ARG A 69 1.80 -13.00 -14.84
CA ARG A 69 2.66 -12.32 -15.80
C ARG A 69 2.15 -10.91 -15.73
N THR A 70 2.89 -10.05 -15.06
CA THR A 70 2.65 -8.62 -15.20
C THR A 70 2.82 -8.29 -16.69
N GLU A 71 1.71 -8.23 -17.44
CA GLU A 71 1.64 -7.52 -18.73
C GLU A 71 1.66 -6.02 -18.45
N VAL A 72 2.56 -5.57 -17.57
CA VAL A 72 2.82 -4.17 -17.36
C VAL A 72 3.79 -3.79 -18.45
N ASP A 73 3.29 -3.10 -19.46
CA ASP A 73 4.13 -2.34 -20.37
C ASP A 73 4.79 -1.22 -19.56
N SER A 74 5.90 -1.55 -18.91
CA SER A 74 6.61 -0.67 -17.99
C SER A 74 7.10 0.59 -18.67
N VAL A 75 7.40 0.50 -19.97
CA VAL A 75 7.78 1.64 -20.80
C VAL A 75 6.60 2.59 -20.96
N ASN A 76 5.41 2.10 -21.31
CA ASN A 76 4.23 2.95 -21.41
C ASN A 76 3.77 3.46 -20.05
N LEU A 77 3.87 2.67 -18.98
CA LEU A 77 3.61 3.13 -17.62
C LEU A 77 4.56 4.27 -17.23
N LEU A 78 5.86 4.11 -17.48
CA LEU A 78 6.87 5.13 -17.19
C LEU A 78 6.61 6.40 -18.00
N ARG A 79 6.30 6.28 -19.30
CA ARG A 79 5.90 7.42 -20.14
C ARG A 79 4.68 8.15 -19.60
N ASN A 80 3.66 7.41 -19.16
CA ASN A 80 2.45 7.98 -18.57
C ASN A 80 2.75 8.68 -17.25
N LEU A 81 3.59 8.11 -16.38
CA LEU A 81 4.00 8.72 -15.11
C LEU A 81 4.82 9.99 -15.34
N ILE A 82 5.81 9.96 -16.25
CA ILE A 82 6.62 11.14 -16.63
C ILE A 82 5.74 12.23 -17.24
N SER A 83 4.80 11.85 -18.11
CA SER A 83 3.88 12.81 -18.75
C SER A 83 2.92 13.42 -17.74
N GLY A 84 2.34 12.60 -16.85
CA GLY A 84 1.50 13.07 -15.75
C GLY A 84 2.25 14.01 -14.80
N ARG A 85 3.53 13.73 -14.52
CA ARG A 85 4.41 14.60 -13.72
C ARG A 85 4.67 15.95 -14.37
N LYS A 86 4.60 16.10 -15.70
CA LYS A 86 4.69 17.43 -16.31
C LYS A 86 3.50 18.33 -15.96
N ALA A 87 2.36 17.74 -15.58
CA ALA A 87 1.18 18.46 -15.12
C ALA A 87 1.08 18.57 -13.58
N ILE A 88 1.93 17.84 -12.84
CA ILE A 88 1.89 17.76 -11.38
C ILE A 88 3.30 18.02 -10.83
N GLU A 89 3.48 19.13 -10.12
CA GLU A 89 4.81 19.60 -9.69
C GLU A 89 5.52 18.64 -8.74
N LYS A 90 4.78 17.86 -7.94
CA LYS A 90 5.33 16.97 -6.91
C LYS A 90 5.16 15.51 -7.26
N ALA A 91 6.22 14.74 -7.11
CA ALA A 91 6.21 13.30 -7.23
C ALA A 91 7.00 12.67 -6.08
N TYR A 92 6.49 11.58 -5.54
CA TYR A 92 7.07 10.83 -4.44
C TYR A 92 7.19 9.36 -4.84
N LEU A 93 8.39 8.82 -4.69
CA LEU A 93 8.65 7.39 -4.80
C LEU A 93 8.90 6.86 -3.39
N ILE A 94 8.03 5.97 -2.92
CA ILE A 94 8.03 5.47 -1.54
C ILE A 94 8.51 4.02 -1.56
N ASP A 95 9.52 3.75 -0.74
CA ASP A 95 9.97 2.40 -0.40
C ASP A 95 9.05 1.92 0.73
N ASP A 96 8.14 1.01 0.38
CA ASP A 96 7.05 0.46 1.19
C ASP A 96 5.87 1.42 1.52
N LEU A 97 4.68 1.13 0.99
CA LEU A 97 3.42 1.79 1.34
C LEU A 97 2.28 0.76 1.51
N GLY A 98 1.97 0.43 2.76
CA GLY A 98 0.92 -0.51 3.11
C GLY A 98 -0.50 0.01 2.92
N LEU A 99 -1.45 -0.93 2.94
CA LEU A 99 -2.89 -0.63 2.86
C LEU A 99 -3.38 0.34 3.95
N PRO A 100 -2.92 0.26 5.22
CA PRO A 100 -3.26 1.24 6.25
C PRO A 100 -2.86 2.67 5.89
N GLU A 101 -1.68 2.87 5.29
CA GLU A 101 -1.21 4.18 4.88
C GLU A 101 -1.98 4.72 3.68
N ILE A 102 -2.31 3.86 2.71
CA ILE A 102 -3.22 4.23 1.60
C ILE A 102 -4.56 4.72 2.17
N TYR A 103 -5.10 4.04 3.19
CA TYR A 103 -6.29 4.48 3.89
C TYR A 103 -6.09 5.83 4.60
N ALA A 104 -4.97 6.03 5.28
CA ALA A 104 -4.66 7.30 5.94
C ALA A 104 -4.55 8.46 4.94
N LEU A 105 -3.93 8.26 3.78
CA LEU A 105 -3.88 9.23 2.68
C LEU A 105 -5.30 9.56 2.19
N ALA A 106 -6.12 8.54 1.92
CA ALA A 106 -7.50 8.72 1.47
C ALA A 106 -8.37 9.48 2.48
N LYS A 107 -8.16 9.23 3.78
CA LYS A 107 -8.85 9.95 4.85
C LYS A 107 -8.40 11.41 4.96
N ASN A 108 -7.11 11.70 4.78
CA ASN A 108 -6.55 13.04 4.99
C ASN A 108 -6.68 13.98 3.80
N PHE A 109 -6.61 13.47 2.58
CA PHE A 109 -6.76 14.27 1.35
C PHE A 109 -8.19 14.28 0.83
N GLY A 110 -9.04 13.38 1.32
CA GLY A 110 -10.37 13.15 0.78
C GLY A 110 -10.30 12.25 -0.45
N TYR A 111 -11.02 11.14 -0.42
CA TYR A 111 -10.94 10.12 -1.46
C TYR A 111 -11.41 10.59 -2.84
N SER A 112 -12.30 11.57 -2.91
CA SER A 112 -12.67 12.21 -4.19
C SER A 112 -11.50 12.93 -4.88
N ASN A 113 -10.48 13.31 -4.10
CA ASN A 113 -9.26 13.95 -4.60
C ASN A 113 -8.14 12.96 -4.88
N LEU A 114 -8.41 11.65 -4.72
CA LEU A 114 -7.46 10.57 -4.99
C LEU A 114 -7.91 9.73 -6.18
N SER A 115 -7.00 9.56 -7.13
CA SER A 115 -7.09 8.48 -8.12
C SER A 115 -6.09 7.40 -7.74
N LEU A 116 -6.57 6.20 -7.43
CA LEU A 116 -5.73 5.05 -7.09
C LEU A 116 -5.67 4.10 -8.29
N LYS A 117 -4.45 3.81 -8.73
CA LYS A 117 -4.12 2.71 -9.64
C LYS A 117 -3.21 1.74 -8.91
N VAL A 118 -3.18 0.50 -9.37
CA VAL A 118 -2.25 -0.49 -8.82
C VAL A 118 -1.50 -1.23 -9.91
N MET A 119 -0.27 -1.60 -9.55
CA MET A 119 0.51 -2.62 -10.23
C MET A 119 0.74 -3.77 -9.25
N ILE A 120 1.00 -4.97 -9.78
CA ILE A 120 1.33 -6.15 -8.99
C ILE A 120 2.84 -6.40 -9.09
N ASN A 121 3.55 -6.26 -7.99
CA ASN A 121 4.92 -6.73 -7.83
C ASN A 121 4.86 -8.15 -7.28
N GLU A 122 5.09 -9.13 -8.12
CA GLU A 122 4.84 -10.56 -7.87
C GLU A 122 5.53 -11.13 -6.63
N VAL A 123 6.63 -10.51 -6.20
CA VAL A 123 7.35 -10.91 -4.99
C VAL A 123 7.06 -9.95 -3.82
N GLY A 124 6.65 -8.71 -4.11
CA GLY A 124 6.46 -7.68 -3.09
C GLY A 124 7.78 -7.21 -2.48
N ASN A 125 8.82 -7.04 -3.31
CA ASN A 125 10.11 -6.50 -2.89
C ASN A 125 10.67 -5.48 -3.90
N THR A 126 11.58 -4.62 -3.44
CA THR A 126 12.19 -3.56 -4.25
C THR A 126 12.93 -4.10 -5.48
N GLN A 127 13.57 -5.27 -5.39
CA GLN A 127 14.34 -5.81 -6.51
C GLN A 127 13.47 -6.15 -7.72
N THR A 128 12.31 -6.78 -7.50
CA THR A 128 11.35 -7.09 -8.56
C THR A 128 10.80 -5.80 -9.18
N PHE A 129 10.50 -4.79 -8.36
CA PHE A 129 10.07 -3.49 -8.87
C PHE A 129 11.13 -2.82 -9.75
N LYS A 130 12.40 -2.82 -9.33
CA LYS A 130 13.52 -2.32 -10.13
C LYS A 130 13.66 -3.05 -11.48
N ASN A 131 13.47 -4.37 -11.48
CA ASN A 131 13.51 -5.17 -12.70
C ASN A 131 12.39 -4.77 -13.69
N ILE A 132 11.18 -4.47 -13.20
CA ILE A 132 10.06 -3.99 -14.03
C ILE A 132 10.47 -2.72 -14.80
N PHE A 133 11.17 -1.79 -14.14
CA PHE A 133 11.59 -0.52 -14.74
C PHE A 133 12.98 -0.53 -15.37
N GLY A 134 13.71 -1.66 -15.32
CA GLY A 134 15.05 -1.79 -15.89
C GLY A 134 16.11 -0.91 -15.23
N VAL A 135 16.00 -0.66 -13.92
CA VAL A 135 16.96 0.15 -13.15
C VAL A 135 17.74 -0.70 -12.15
N ASN A 136 18.91 -0.22 -11.71
CA ASN A 136 19.71 -0.93 -10.70
C ASN A 136 19.41 -0.46 -9.27
N TYR A 137 18.96 0.79 -9.12
CA TYR A 137 18.76 1.45 -7.83
C TYR A 137 17.50 2.32 -7.81
N MET A 138 16.82 2.43 -6.66
CA MET A 138 15.61 3.26 -6.53
C MET A 138 15.89 4.77 -6.70
N ASN A 139 17.09 5.23 -6.36
CA ASN A 139 17.52 6.61 -6.60
C ASN A 139 17.71 6.94 -8.10
N GLU A 140 17.91 5.93 -8.94
CA GLU A 140 17.93 6.08 -10.40
C GLU A 140 16.52 6.28 -10.91
N LEU A 141 15.59 5.43 -10.49
CA LEU A 141 14.17 5.56 -10.85
C LEU A 141 13.57 6.88 -10.35
N SER A 142 13.89 7.30 -9.13
CA SER A 142 13.41 8.58 -8.60
C SER A 142 13.88 9.76 -9.45
N ARG A 143 15.12 9.74 -9.96
CA ARG A 143 15.64 10.77 -10.89
C ARG A 143 14.91 10.74 -12.23
N ILE A 144 14.67 9.56 -12.80
CA ILE A 144 13.92 9.41 -14.06
C ILE A 144 12.50 9.97 -13.92
N LEU A 145 11.84 9.72 -12.79
CA LEU A 145 10.50 10.19 -12.50
C LEU A 145 10.46 11.67 -12.08
N GLY A 146 11.61 12.28 -11.73
CA GLY A 146 11.65 13.58 -11.07
C GLY A 146 10.95 13.58 -9.70
N ALA A 147 11.06 12.46 -8.98
CA ALA A 147 10.39 12.21 -7.71
C ALA A 147 11.36 12.28 -6.52
N GLN A 148 10.84 12.70 -5.37
CA GLN A 148 11.52 12.57 -4.10
C GLN A 148 11.42 11.12 -3.61
N LEU A 149 12.56 10.49 -3.36
CA LEU A 149 12.62 9.14 -2.79
C LEU A 149 12.43 9.19 -1.27
N ILE A 150 11.46 8.43 -0.76
CA ILE A 150 11.15 8.29 0.67
C ILE A 150 11.41 6.83 1.06
N THR A 151 12.51 6.58 1.77
CA THR A 151 12.90 5.21 2.21
C THR A 151 12.62 4.94 3.69
N ARG A 152 12.12 5.94 4.42
CA ARG A 152 11.98 5.83 5.87
C ARG A 152 10.93 4.80 6.28
N GLN A 153 9.96 4.51 5.42
CA GLN A 153 8.82 3.65 5.73
C GLN A 153 9.28 2.18 5.76
N ASP A 154 9.90 1.72 4.69
CA ASP A 154 10.62 0.43 4.63
C ASP A 154 11.61 0.26 5.80
N ARG A 155 12.41 1.28 6.10
CA ARG A 155 13.33 1.23 7.26
C ARG A 155 12.60 1.01 8.59
N LEU A 156 11.46 1.68 8.81
CA LEU A 156 10.67 1.46 10.02
C LEU A 156 10.13 0.04 10.07
N VAL A 157 9.71 -0.50 8.93
CA VAL A 157 9.23 -1.88 8.83
C VAL A 157 10.33 -2.86 9.20
N HIS A 158 11.54 -2.70 8.67
CA HIS A 158 12.67 -3.56 9.03
C HIS A 158 13.22 -3.36 10.46
N GLU A 159 13.37 -2.13 10.94
CA GLU A 159 14.04 -1.85 12.23
C GLU A 159 13.11 -2.03 13.44
N ILE A 160 11.83 -1.71 13.28
CA ILE A 160 10.86 -1.67 14.39
C ILE A 160 9.82 -2.76 14.22
N PHE A 161 9.16 -2.80 13.07
CA PHE A 161 7.97 -3.63 12.91
C PHE A 161 8.26 -5.09 12.55
N SER A 162 9.48 -5.45 12.18
CA SER A 162 9.91 -6.84 11.97
C SER A 162 9.97 -7.66 13.26
N ARG A 163 10.00 -6.97 14.41
CA ARG A 163 10.03 -7.58 15.74
C ARG A 163 8.63 -8.05 16.13
N TRP A 164 8.57 -9.21 16.77
CA TRP A 164 7.36 -9.72 17.37
C TRP A 164 6.98 -8.87 18.60
N VAL A 165 5.83 -8.21 18.54
CA VAL A 165 5.30 -7.34 19.60
C VAL A 165 3.85 -7.72 19.94
N SER A 166 3.34 -7.22 21.07
CA SER A 166 1.92 -7.37 21.38
C SER A 166 1.05 -6.63 20.35
N TYR A 167 -0.21 -7.03 20.21
CA TYR A 167 -1.14 -6.40 19.30
C TYR A 167 -1.33 -4.89 19.58
N ASP A 168 -1.53 -4.54 20.84
CA ASP A 168 -1.76 -3.13 21.24
C ASP A 168 -0.50 -2.29 21.02
N GLU A 169 0.68 -2.87 21.25
CA GLU A 169 1.94 -2.23 20.92
C GLU A 169 2.11 -2.01 19.42
N LEU A 170 1.78 -3.02 18.59
CA LEU A 170 1.80 -2.89 17.13
C LEU A 170 0.92 -1.73 16.67
N LEU A 171 -0.35 -1.69 17.10
CA LEU A 171 -1.29 -0.64 16.71
C LEU A 171 -0.78 0.75 17.07
N ARG A 172 -0.34 0.92 18.32
CA ARG A 172 0.19 2.19 18.83
C ARG A 172 1.41 2.65 18.06
N LEU A 173 2.33 1.73 17.74
CA LEU A 173 3.53 2.05 16.96
C LEU A 173 3.18 2.41 15.52
N MET A 174 2.28 1.65 14.88
CA MET A 174 1.86 1.89 13.50
C MET A 174 1.17 3.25 13.35
N GLU A 175 0.19 3.55 14.21
CA GLU A 175 -0.52 4.84 14.17
C GLU A 175 0.43 6.02 14.37
N LYS A 176 1.38 5.89 15.30
CA LYS A 176 2.32 6.97 15.61
C LYS A 176 3.34 7.21 14.50
N LEU A 177 3.88 6.14 13.91
CA LEU A 177 5.12 6.23 13.12
C LEU A 177 4.91 6.23 11.60
N LEU A 178 3.90 5.52 11.10
CA LEU A 178 3.75 5.31 9.66
C LEU A 178 2.95 6.44 8.97
N PRO A 179 1.67 6.73 9.34
CA PRO A 179 0.88 7.73 8.64
C PRO A 179 1.33 9.16 8.95
N THR A 180 1.67 9.48 10.21
CA THR A 180 2.03 10.84 10.64
C THR A 180 3.15 11.43 9.80
N ARG A 181 4.27 10.70 9.68
CA ARG A 181 5.43 11.17 8.90
C ARG A 181 5.14 11.24 7.40
N LEU A 182 4.37 10.28 6.89
CA LEU A 182 3.99 10.27 5.49
C LEU A 182 3.20 11.55 5.13
N LEU A 183 2.26 11.94 5.98
CA LEU A 183 1.43 13.13 5.82
C LEU A 183 2.17 14.44 6.09
N GLU A 184 3.27 14.41 6.86
CA GLU A 184 4.16 15.57 7.01
C GLU A 184 4.99 15.84 5.75
N ILE A 185 5.35 14.78 5.01
CA ILE A 185 6.17 14.90 3.79
C ILE A 185 5.30 15.19 2.56
N ILE A 186 4.15 14.53 2.48
CA ILE A 186 3.18 14.70 1.40
C ILE A 186 2.23 15.81 1.83
N ASP A 187 2.42 17.01 1.28
CA ASP A 187 1.50 18.10 1.52
C ASP A 187 0.23 17.99 0.65
N ALA A 188 -0.74 18.86 0.93
CA ALA A 188 -2.04 18.88 0.24
C ALA A 188 -2.00 19.47 -1.18
N ALA A 189 -0.81 19.64 -1.77
CA ALA A 189 -0.70 20.02 -3.17
C ALA A 189 -1.00 18.83 -4.10
N PRO A 190 -1.28 19.08 -5.38
CA PRO A 190 -1.31 18.03 -6.36
C PRO A 190 0.01 17.24 -6.35
N ALA A 191 -0.08 15.92 -6.25
CA ALA A 191 1.09 15.05 -6.14
C ALA A 191 0.85 13.69 -6.79
N ILE A 192 1.93 13.09 -7.31
CA ILE A 192 1.96 11.68 -7.72
C ILE A 192 2.71 10.91 -6.64
N ILE A 193 2.11 9.86 -6.09
CA ILE A 193 2.73 8.97 -5.12
C ILE A 193 2.83 7.59 -5.76
N ILE A 194 4.02 7.03 -5.79
CA ILE A 194 4.29 5.69 -6.32
C ILE A 194 4.97 4.91 -5.22
N ALA A 195 4.50 3.71 -4.91
CA ALA A 195 5.24 2.81 -4.03
C ALA A 195 5.59 1.51 -4.75
N ASP A 196 6.72 0.94 -4.36
CA ASP A 196 7.31 -0.25 -4.99
C ASP A 196 6.73 -1.56 -4.46
N HIS A 197 6.21 -1.54 -3.23
CA HIS A 197 5.46 -2.60 -2.59
C HIS A 197 4.65 -2.05 -1.40
N GLY A 198 3.92 -2.94 -0.73
CA GLY A 198 3.38 -2.70 0.61
C GLY A 198 3.96 -3.70 1.62
N TYR A 199 3.21 -3.92 2.70
CA TYR A 199 3.53 -4.95 3.71
C TYR A 199 2.28 -5.74 4.14
N ASP A 200 2.52 -6.91 4.73
CA ASP A 200 1.53 -7.77 5.36
C ASP A 200 1.68 -7.74 6.89
N ILE A 201 0.64 -8.19 7.60
CA ILE A 201 0.69 -8.44 9.04
C ILE A 201 0.93 -9.95 9.23
N GLU A 202 1.83 -10.32 10.13
CA GLU A 202 1.98 -11.70 10.59
C GLU A 202 1.60 -11.86 12.04
N HIS A 203 1.27 -13.11 12.40
CA HIS A 203 0.90 -13.51 13.74
C HIS A 203 1.55 -14.84 14.11
N SER A 204 2.11 -14.92 15.32
CA SER A 204 2.68 -16.13 15.88
C SER A 204 2.63 -16.07 17.41
N GLY A 205 2.01 -17.07 18.04
CA GLY A 205 2.01 -17.19 19.51
C GLY A 205 1.42 -16.00 20.26
N GLY A 206 0.43 -15.30 19.70
CA GLY A 206 -0.17 -14.09 20.30
C GLY A 206 0.58 -12.78 20.00
N TYR A 207 1.71 -12.85 19.30
CA TYR A 207 2.51 -11.70 18.89
C TYR A 207 2.34 -11.40 17.40
N TYR A 208 2.61 -10.15 17.03
CA TYR A 208 2.41 -9.62 15.69
C TYR A 208 3.67 -8.91 15.21
N ARG A 209 3.84 -8.86 13.90
CA ARG A 209 4.88 -8.07 13.22
C ARG A 209 4.39 -7.66 11.83
N LEU A 210 5.08 -6.71 11.21
CA LEU A 210 4.95 -6.43 9.78
C LEU A 210 6.04 -7.20 9.01
N CYS A 211 5.75 -7.53 7.76
CA CYS A 211 6.71 -8.14 6.85
C CYS A 211 6.39 -7.74 5.40
N HIS A 212 7.36 -7.88 4.51
CA HIS A 212 7.15 -7.84 3.05
C HIS A 212 8.14 -8.78 2.37
N GLY A 213 7.99 -8.96 1.05
CA GLY A 213 8.89 -9.77 0.25
C GLY A 213 9.02 -11.23 0.70
N SER A 214 10.24 -11.75 0.58
CA SER A 214 10.59 -13.12 0.95
C SER A 214 10.67 -13.38 2.46
N GLU A 215 10.64 -12.33 3.28
CA GLU A 215 10.66 -12.47 4.74
C GLU A 215 9.27 -12.80 5.32
N CYS A 216 8.23 -12.61 4.51
CA CYS A 216 6.87 -13.03 4.82
C CYS A 216 6.64 -14.51 4.55
N ARG A 217 5.94 -15.18 5.46
CA ARG A 217 5.36 -16.51 5.25
C ARG A 217 4.36 -16.51 4.09
N LYS A 218 3.59 -15.43 3.94
CA LYS A 218 2.56 -15.26 2.91
C LYS A 218 2.46 -13.79 2.49
N ALA A 219 3.33 -13.37 1.58
CA ALA A 219 3.21 -12.08 0.90
C ALA A 219 1.88 -12.02 0.12
N LEU A 220 1.01 -11.07 0.46
CA LEU A 220 -0.24 -10.80 -0.26
C LEU A 220 -0.37 -9.32 -0.54
N PHE A 221 -0.50 -8.49 0.51
CA PHE A 221 -0.60 -7.05 0.35
C PHE A 221 0.74 -6.41 0.03
N SER A 222 1.86 -7.06 0.38
CA SER A 222 3.17 -6.60 -0.08
C SER A 222 3.32 -6.61 -1.61
N MET A 223 2.56 -7.43 -2.33
CA MET A 223 2.61 -7.43 -3.79
C MET A 223 1.93 -6.23 -4.44
N ILE A 224 1.21 -5.40 -3.68
CA ILE A 224 0.47 -4.26 -4.23
C ILE A 224 1.39 -3.05 -4.33
N CYS A 225 1.56 -2.53 -5.56
CA CYS A 225 2.26 -1.29 -5.83
C CYS A 225 1.24 -0.18 -6.12
N PRO A 226 0.88 0.65 -5.14
CA PRO A 226 -0.02 1.76 -5.36
C PRO A 226 0.62 2.86 -6.21
N ILE A 227 -0.17 3.40 -7.14
CA ILE A 227 0.09 4.65 -7.86
C ILE A 227 -1.08 5.56 -7.56
N ILE A 228 -0.85 6.62 -6.79
CA ILE A 228 -1.88 7.53 -6.29
C ILE A 228 -1.65 8.90 -6.90
N LEU A 229 -2.67 9.45 -7.55
CA LEU A 229 -2.70 10.86 -7.92
C LEU A 229 -3.55 11.61 -6.90
N VAL A 230 -2.96 12.61 -6.27
CA VAL A 230 -3.61 13.58 -5.40
C VAL A 230 -3.88 14.82 -6.24
N SER A 231 -5.14 15.26 -6.36
CA SER A 231 -5.50 16.47 -7.11
C SER A 231 -5.45 17.76 -6.27
N GLY A 232 -5.11 17.66 -4.99
CA GLY A 232 -5.10 18.74 -3.99
C GLY A 232 -6.39 18.83 -3.17
N ARG A 233 -6.34 19.47 -2.00
CA ARG A 233 -7.55 19.76 -1.20
C ARG A 233 -8.34 20.89 -1.86
N ILE A 234 -9.63 20.68 -2.12
CA ILE A 234 -10.55 21.80 -2.36
C ILE A 234 -10.79 22.45 -1.00
N SER A 235 -10.38 23.71 -0.88
CA SER A 235 -10.63 24.60 0.26
C SER A 235 -12.13 24.81 0.48
#